data_AF-A0A0C2WZX9-F1
#
_entry.id   AF-A0A0C2WZX9-F1
#
_cell.length_a   1.000
_cell.length_b   1.000
_cell.length_c   1.000
_cell.angle_alpha   90.00
_cell.angle_beta   90.00
_cell.angle_gamma   90.00
#
_symmetry.space_group_name_H-M   'P 1'
#
loop_
_entity.id
_entity.type
_entity.pdbx_description
1 polymer ?
#
loop_
_entity_poly.entity_id
_entity_poly.type
_entity_poly.pdbx_seq_one_letter_code
_entity_poly.pdbx_strand_id
1 'polypeptide(L)'
;MTDFLSSYRILTLCVMIKGTEKEPYFWHVVLPNLPQRSVADLESLIILTGLDQEEAQIDLNDTRYPKLVDVHFSMLVPSSFQIHGGAFKFTSFNSSSLRKFICTKLSMTVIESLDLLSSCPSLEESQLNITQVNGSRMPVSMPQIHLRCLRKLFLHAESAITFSTFIEVLTLPVVEKLHLFYDWSATAFQSLAHRSHYFPHLRNFDLTGTPTAVVDAGALLALMPCLTSIYLPCLSTNDIIFDHIALDSLASGSLAPRLQTLSAGSTSNTGSFLDMVESRMQNAQMSSNRVPAPFTNVVFRPHYLDSSDCLRLQDMQQRGIPIHYRYRRQ
;
A
#
# COMPACT_ATOMS: atom_id res chain seq x y z
N MET A 1 28.69 -23.03 4.72
CA MET A 1 27.25 -22.80 4.99
C MET A 1 26.36 -23.59 4.04
N THR A 2 26.55 -23.48 2.72
CA THR A 2 25.81 -24.26 1.72
C THR A 2 25.82 -25.76 2.01
N ASP A 3 26.99 -26.34 2.30
CA ASP A 3 27.11 -27.78 2.63
C ASP A 3 26.27 -28.17 3.85
N PHE A 4 26.28 -27.33 4.88
CA PHE A 4 25.46 -27.53 6.08
C PHE A 4 23.97 -27.53 5.72
N LEU A 5 23.49 -26.48 5.02
CA LEU A 5 22.08 -26.35 4.63
C LEU A 5 21.64 -27.45 3.65
N SER A 6 22.53 -27.96 2.79
CA SER A 6 22.26 -29.00 1.79
C SER A 6 21.87 -30.37 2.38
N SER A 7 22.03 -30.52 3.70
CA SER A 7 21.69 -31.74 4.45
C SER A 7 20.28 -31.71 5.04
N TYR A 8 19.57 -30.58 4.94
CA TYR A 8 18.24 -30.40 5.53
C TYR A 8 17.18 -30.21 4.47
N ARG A 9 15.94 -30.60 4.80
CA ARG A 9 14.74 -30.14 4.10
C ARG A 9 14.29 -28.85 4.76
N ILE A 10 14.43 -27.75 4.05
CA ILE A 10 14.23 -26.41 4.60
C ILE A 10 12.79 -26.01 4.32
N LEU A 11 12.00 -25.85 5.38
CA LEU A 11 10.63 -25.32 5.31
C LEU A 11 10.62 -23.78 5.28
N THR A 12 11.51 -23.18 6.07
CA THR A 12 11.64 -21.73 6.19
C THR A 12 13.11 -21.36 6.20
N LEU A 13 13.49 -20.40 5.35
CA LEU A 13 14.83 -19.86 5.32
C LEU A 13 14.78 -18.37 5.64
N CYS A 14 15.33 -18.01 6.79
CA CYS A 14 15.55 -16.62 7.16
C CYS A 14 17.04 -16.30 7.03
N VAL A 15 17.38 -15.42 6.10
CA VAL A 15 18.74 -14.97 5.87
C VAL A 15 18.88 -13.56 6.40
N MET A 16 19.68 -13.40 7.46
CA MET A 16 20.03 -12.09 7.98
C MET A 16 21.39 -11.68 7.45
N ILE A 17 21.42 -10.57 6.73
CA ILE A 17 22.58 -10.08 6.01
C ILE A 17 23.07 -8.83 6.73
N LYS A 18 24.05 -9.03 7.62
CA LYS A 18 24.77 -7.95 8.28
C LYS A 18 26.01 -7.64 7.45
N GLY A 19 25.93 -6.59 6.65
CA GLY A 19 27.06 -6.11 5.89
C GLY A 19 28.00 -5.25 6.69
N THR A 20 29.28 -5.49 6.49
CA THR A 20 30.28 -4.42 6.55
C THR A 20 30.73 -4.16 5.12
N GLU A 21 31.16 -2.94 4.79
CA GLU A 21 31.57 -2.53 3.42
C GLU A 21 32.63 -3.43 2.75
N LYS A 22 33.22 -4.39 3.46
CA LYS A 22 34.37 -5.19 3.04
C LYS A 22 34.08 -6.67 2.74
N GLU A 23 32.88 -7.18 3.03
CA GLU A 23 32.54 -8.59 2.74
C GLU A 23 31.33 -8.67 1.81
N PRO A 24 31.52 -9.07 0.53
CA PRO A 24 30.42 -9.24 -0.41
C PRO A 24 29.49 -10.38 0.04
N TYR A 25 28.20 -10.09 -0.03
CA TYR A 25 27.13 -10.79 0.66
C TYR A 25 26.86 -12.20 0.14
N PHE A 26 26.97 -13.22 1.01
CA PHE A 26 27.01 -14.64 0.63
C PHE A 26 25.74 -15.27 0.06
N TRP A 27 24.56 -14.67 0.20
CA TRP A 27 23.32 -15.43 0.02
C TRP A 27 22.88 -15.61 -1.43
N HIS A 28 23.22 -14.68 -2.32
CA HIS A 28 23.00 -14.84 -3.77
C HIS A 28 23.85 -16.00 -4.32
N VAL A 29 24.88 -16.41 -3.57
CA VAL A 29 25.62 -17.65 -3.81
C VAL A 29 24.96 -18.84 -3.10
N VAL A 30 24.42 -18.67 -1.89
CA VAL A 30 23.90 -19.80 -1.12
C VAL A 30 22.60 -20.36 -1.70
N LEU A 31 21.58 -19.52 -1.90
CA LEU A 31 20.24 -19.99 -2.31
C LEU A 31 20.29 -20.73 -3.66
N PRO A 32 20.95 -20.21 -4.71
CA PRO A 32 21.06 -20.89 -6.00
C PRO A 32 21.95 -22.13 -5.98
N ASN A 33 22.78 -22.33 -4.95
CA ASN A 33 23.64 -23.50 -4.80
C ASN A 33 23.07 -24.59 -3.88
N LEU A 34 21.94 -24.35 -3.20
CA LEU A 34 21.27 -25.41 -2.43
C LEU A 34 20.67 -26.45 -3.37
N PRO A 35 20.87 -27.76 -3.12
CA PRO A 35 20.32 -28.80 -3.97
C PRO A 35 18.80 -28.86 -3.84
N GLN A 36 18.11 -29.28 -4.91
CA GLN A 36 16.65 -29.29 -5.02
C GLN A 36 15.96 -29.93 -3.81
N ARG A 37 16.50 -31.07 -3.31
CA ARG A 37 15.96 -31.77 -2.13
C ARG A 37 15.84 -30.90 -0.88
N SER A 38 16.63 -29.84 -0.78
CA SER A 38 16.68 -28.96 0.39
C SER A 38 15.66 -27.84 0.31
N VAL A 39 15.32 -27.40 -0.90
CA VAL A 39 14.47 -26.22 -1.15
C VAL A 39 13.10 -26.57 -1.75
N ALA A 40 12.88 -27.81 -2.17
CA ALA A 40 11.60 -28.26 -2.71
C ALA A 40 10.44 -28.13 -1.70
N ASP A 41 10.75 -28.21 -0.40
CA ASP A 41 9.79 -28.05 0.69
C ASP A 41 9.78 -26.62 1.27
N LEU A 42 10.48 -25.67 0.66
CA LEU A 42 10.57 -24.29 1.15
C LEU A 42 9.24 -23.57 0.96
N GLU A 43 8.62 -23.18 2.07
CA GLU A 43 7.35 -22.44 2.11
C GLU A 43 7.55 -20.94 2.32
N SER A 44 8.61 -20.54 3.02
CA SER A 44 8.88 -19.14 3.33
C SER A 44 10.36 -18.77 3.19
N LEU A 45 10.62 -17.70 2.43
CA LEU A 45 11.93 -17.09 2.25
C LEU A 45 11.91 -15.66 2.80
N ILE A 46 12.70 -15.42 3.83
CA ILE A 46 12.83 -14.10 4.46
C ILE A 46 14.28 -13.65 4.30
N ILE A 47 14.49 -12.50 3.67
CA ILE A 47 15.80 -11.92 3.45
C ILE A 47 15.81 -10.53 4.11
N LEU A 48 16.64 -10.41 5.15
CA LEU A 48 16.81 -9.19 5.92
C LEU A 48 18.15 -8.55 5.56
N THR A 49 18.15 -7.39 4.90
CA THR A 49 19.38 -6.70 4.49
C THR A 49 19.69 -5.47 5.34
N GLY A 50 20.97 -5.25 5.65
CA GLY A 50 21.44 -4.08 6.39
C GLY A 50 21.88 -2.90 5.52
N LEU A 51 22.27 -3.13 4.26
CA LEU A 51 22.87 -2.12 3.36
C LEU A 51 22.45 -2.37 1.91
N ASP A 52 22.74 -1.41 1.04
CA ASP A 52 22.59 -1.55 -0.41
C ASP A 52 23.49 -2.68 -0.91
N GLN A 53 22.90 -3.55 -1.74
CA GLN A 53 23.60 -4.70 -2.30
C GLN A 53 23.94 -4.47 -3.76
N GLU A 54 25.03 -5.10 -4.19
CA GLU A 54 25.31 -5.31 -5.61
C GLU A 54 24.18 -6.12 -6.26
N GLU A 55 24.07 -6.00 -7.59
CA GLU A 55 23.06 -6.69 -8.37
C GLU A 55 23.10 -8.20 -8.14
N ALA A 56 22.06 -8.71 -7.48
CA ALA A 56 21.90 -10.13 -7.24
C ALA A 56 20.63 -10.64 -7.91
N GLN A 57 20.74 -11.82 -8.50
CA GLN A 57 19.65 -12.46 -9.21
C GLN A 57 18.98 -13.51 -8.33
N ILE A 58 17.66 -13.44 -8.26
CA ILE A 58 16.84 -14.44 -7.59
C ILE A 58 15.83 -14.95 -8.60
N ASP A 59 15.79 -16.26 -8.71
CA ASP A 59 14.81 -16.97 -9.52
C ASP A 59 13.73 -17.51 -8.56
N LEU A 60 12.48 -17.11 -8.74
CA LEU A 60 11.34 -17.52 -7.90
C LEU A 60 10.36 -18.35 -8.73
N ASN A 61 10.84 -19.47 -9.25
CA ASN A 61 10.02 -20.39 -10.05
C ASN A 61 9.65 -21.68 -9.30
N ASP A 62 8.54 -22.28 -9.71
CA ASP A 62 8.01 -23.52 -9.14
C ASP A 62 8.88 -24.75 -9.42
N THR A 63 9.71 -24.74 -10.48
CA THR A 63 10.64 -25.85 -10.74
C THR A 63 11.59 -26.03 -9.56
N ARG A 64 12.05 -24.91 -9.00
CA ARG A 64 12.97 -24.89 -7.87
C ARG A 64 12.26 -24.82 -6.52
N TYR A 65 11.22 -24.00 -6.40
CA TYR A 65 10.52 -23.75 -5.13
C TYR A 65 9.00 -24.02 -5.25
N PRO A 66 8.58 -25.28 -5.51
CA PRO A 66 7.19 -25.62 -5.81
C PRO A 66 6.20 -25.39 -4.66
N LYS A 67 6.70 -25.16 -3.44
CA LYS A 67 5.88 -24.89 -2.24
C LYS A 67 6.06 -23.48 -1.70
N LEU A 68 6.78 -22.60 -2.38
CA LEU A 68 7.07 -21.28 -1.86
C LEU A 68 5.81 -20.42 -1.86
N VAL A 69 5.35 -20.07 -0.67
CA VAL A 69 4.10 -19.34 -0.44
C VAL A 69 4.38 -17.90 -0.03
N ASP A 70 5.47 -17.65 0.69
CA ASP A 70 5.78 -16.35 1.28
C ASP A 70 7.23 -15.92 0.97
N VAL A 71 7.39 -14.75 0.38
CA VAL A 71 8.69 -14.13 0.11
C VAL A 71 8.70 -12.72 0.71
N HIS A 72 9.69 -12.46 1.55
CA HIS A 72 9.81 -11.18 2.25
C HIS A 72 11.24 -10.64 2.20
N PHE A 73 11.39 -9.47 1.56
CA PHE A 73 12.60 -8.65 1.55
C PHE A 73 12.38 -7.39 2.39
N SER A 74 13.13 -7.28 3.50
CA SER A 74 13.07 -6.11 4.38
C SER A 74 14.43 -5.70 4.94
N MET A 75 14.51 -4.48 5.48
CA MET A 75 15.69 -4.00 6.19
C MET A 75 15.60 -4.26 7.69
N LEU A 76 16.75 -4.54 8.31
CA LEU A 76 16.85 -4.70 9.77
C LEU A 76 16.71 -3.38 10.53
N VAL A 77 16.89 -2.24 9.85
CA VAL A 77 16.87 -0.92 10.47
C VAL A 77 15.64 -0.15 9.98
N PRO A 78 14.81 0.40 10.88
CA PRO A 78 13.73 1.31 10.50
C PRO A 78 14.34 2.61 9.95
N SER A 79 14.56 2.67 8.64
CA SER A 79 15.14 3.83 7.99
C SER A 79 14.03 4.83 7.62
N SER A 80 13.99 5.93 8.37
CA SER A 80 13.43 7.21 7.94
C SER A 80 14.20 7.84 6.76
N PHE A 81 15.25 7.17 6.28
CA PHE A 81 16.04 7.55 5.12
C PHE A 81 15.61 6.71 3.91
N GLN A 82 15.19 7.40 2.85
CA GLN A 82 15.09 6.84 1.50
C GLN A 82 16.50 6.53 1.03
N ILE A 83 16.97 5.31 1.30
CA ILE A 83 18.16 4.77 0.68
C ILE A 83 17.67 4.11 -0.61
N HIS A 84 18.25 4.52 -1.75
CA HIS A 84 18.02 3.88 -3.04
C HIS A 84 18.52 2.44 -2.94
N GLY A 85 17.60 1.51 -2.69
CA GLY A 85 17.92 0.11 -2.46
C GLY A 85 18.64 -0.51 -3.66
N GLY A 86 19.59 -1.41 -3.36
CA GLY A 86 20.29 -2.21 -4.37
C GLY A 86 19.34 -2.89 -5.36
N ALA A 87 19.80 -3.06 -6.59
CA ALA A 87 19.01 -3.62 -7.69
C ALA A 87 19.00 -5.16 -7.61
N PHE A 88 17.93 -5.75 -7.10
CA PHE A 88 17.70 -7.18 -7.31
C PHE A 88 17.03 -7.37 -8.65
N LYS A 89 17.66 -8.17 -9.49
CA LYS A 89 17.07 -8.55 -10.75
C LYS A 89 16.40 -9.90 -10.60
N PHE A 90 15.09 -9.91 -10.63
CA PHE A 90 14.35 -11.17 -10.68
C PHE A 90 14.38 -11.67 -12.12
N THR A 91 14.88 -12.89 -12.32
CA THR A 91 15.08 -13.44 -13.67
C THR A 91 13.87 -14.21 -14.17
N SER A 92 13.06 -14.74 -13.25
CA SER A 92 11.79 -15.39 -13.57
C SER A 92 10.87 -15.35 -12.36
N PHE A 93 9.65 -14.91 -12.61
CA PHE A 93 8.50 -15.19 -11.77
C PHE A 93 7.71 -16.24 -12.50
N ASN A 94 7.58 -17.43 -11.94
CA ASN A 94 6.66 -18.44 -12.44
C ASN A 94 6.29 -19.32 -11.25
N SER A 95 5.46 -18.74 -10.37
CA SER A 95 5.04 -19.42 -9.16
C SER A 95 3.54 -19.43 -8.99
N SER A 96 2.98 -20.63 -9.03
CA SER A 96 1.58 -20.92 -8.76
C SER A 96 1.28 -21.05 -7.27
N SER A 97 2.29 -21.22 -6.41
CA SER A 97 2.13 -21.32 -4.95
C SER A 97 2.29 -20.00 -4.22
N LEU A 98 2.96 -19.01 -4.83
CA LEU A 98 3.26 -17.74 -4.16
C LEU A 98 1.99 -16.96 -3.82
N ARG A 99 1.74 -16.74 -2.51
CA ARG A 99 0.59 -15.99 -1.99
C ARG A 99 0.99 -14.63 -1.43
N LYS A 100 2.23 -14.47 -0.96
CA LYS A 100 2.72 -13.21 -0.40
C LYS A 100 4.07 -12.83 -0.98
N PHE A 101 4.17 -11.60 -1.45
CA PHE A 101 5.43 -11.02 -1.89
C PHE A 101 5.57 -9.64 -1.25
N ILE A 102 6.47 -9.52 -0.28
CA ILE A 102 6.69 -8.28 0.45
C ILE A 102 8.08 -7.75 0.11
N CYS A 103 8.14 -6.70 -0.68
CA CYS A 103 9.39 -6.06 -1.06
C CYS A 103 9.35 -4.57 -0.71
N THR A 104 9.90 -4.22 0.45
CA THR A 104 9.82 -2.85 0.99
C THR A 104 10.93 -1.92 0.51
N LYS A 105 12.04 -2.46 0.00
CA LYS A 105 13.26 -1.70 -0.29
C LYS A 105 13.90 -2.02 -1.61
N LEU A 106 13.63 -3.18 -2.22
CA LEU A 106 14.17 -3.47 -3.55
C LEU A 106 13.28 -2.77 -4.56
N SER A 107 13.87 -1.83 -5.27
CA SER A 107 13.25 -1.18 -6.40
C SER A 107 13.13 -2.20 -7.53
N MET A 108 11.90 -2.50 -7.91
CA MET A 108 11.59 -3.26 -9.10
C MET A 108 11.18 -2.30 -10.20
N THR A 109 11.60 -2.59 -11.42
CA THR A 109 11.11 -1.85 -12.58
C THR A 109 9.61 -2.10 -12.75
N VAL A 110 8.93 -1.21 -13.49
CA VAL A 110 7.53 -1.43 -13.86
C VAL A 110 7.33 -2.80 -14.53
N ILE A 111 8.23 -3.20 -15.42
CA ILE A 111 8.13 -4.48 -16.16
C ILE A 111 8.27 -5.66 -15.20
N GLU A 112 9.31 -5.69 -14.36
CA GLU A 112 9.50 -6.78 -13.38
C GLU A 112 8.31 -6.89 -12.42
N SER A 113 7.74 -5.76 -12.02
CA SER A 113 6.56 -5.73 -11.15
C SER A 113 5.32 -6.33 -11.82
N LEU A 114 5.16 -6.10 -13.13
CA LEU A 114 4.06 -6.67 -13.91
C LEU A 114 4.30 -8.14 -14.26
N ASP A 115 5.54 -8.54 -14.51
CA ASP A 115 5.92 -9.94 -14.72
C ASP A 115 5.66 -10.76 -13.46
N LEU A 116 5.98 -10.22 -12.26
CA LEU A 116 5.60 -10.84 -10.98
C LEU A 116 4.09 -11.03 -10.88
N LEU A 117 3.32 -9.97 -11.11
CA LEU A 117 1.86 -9.99 -10.93
C LEU A 117 1.15 -10.87 -11.96
N SER A 118 1.67 -10.96 -13.19
CA SER A 118 1.09 -11.80 -14.24
C SER A 118 1.44 -13.28 -14.06
N SER A 119 2.64 -13.58 -13.56
CA SER A 119 3.12 -14.95 -13.41
C SER A 119 2.84 -15.59 -12.04
N CYS A 120 2.25 -14.84 -11.10
CA CYS A 120 1.85 -15.34 -9.78
C CYS A 120 0.34 -15.21 -9.56
N PRO A 121 -0.49 -16.07 -10.18
CA PRO A 121 -1.95 -15.96 -10.14
C PRO A 121 -2.56 -16.20 -8.74
N SER A 122 -1.83 -16.87 -7.85
CA SER A 122 -2.25 -17.15 -6.46
C SER A 122 -1.90 -16.04 -5.47
N LEU A 123 -1.32 -14.93 -5.94
CA LEU A 123 -0.85 -13.86 -5.07
C LEU A 123 -2.02 -13.16 -4.37
N GLU A 124 -1.99 -13.13 -3.05
CA GLU A 124 -2.99 -12.52 -2.17
C GLU A 124 -2.55 -11.19 -1.58
N GLU A 125 -1.25 -11.02 -1.37
CA GLU A 125 -0.65 -9.83 -0.79
C GLU A 125 0.64 -9.47 -1.51
N SER A 126 0.74 -8.22 -1.95
CA SER A 126 1.92 -7.70 -2.62
C SER A 126 2.30 -6.32 -2.09
N GLN A 127 3.57 -6.14 -1.74
CA GLN A 127 4.17 -4.85 -1.46
C GLN A 127 5.32 -4.62 -2.42
N LEU A 128 5.22 -3.56 -3.23
CA LEU A 128 6.12 -3.27 -4.33
C LEU A 128 6.69 -1.87 -4.18
N ASN A 129 7.99 -1.75 -4.39
CA ASN A 129 8.67 -0.47 -4.63
C ASN A 129 9.03 -0.39 -6.11
N ILE A 130 8.39 0.51 -6.85
CA ILE A 130 8.39 0.55 -8.31
C ILE A 130 9.15 1.78 -8.77
N THR A 131 10.19 1.55 -9.56
CA THR A 131 10.99 2.61 -10.19
C THR A 131 10.80 2.62 -11.69
N GLN A 132 11.10 3.77 -12.29
CA GLN A 132 11.11 3.89 -13.75
C GLN A 132 12.48 3.49 -14.30
N VAL A 133 12.50 2.69 -15.36
CA VAL A 133 13.73 2.54 -16.15
C VAL A 133 13.81 3.71 -17.12
N ASN A 134 14.91 4.45 -17.08
CA ASN A 134 15.17 5.54 -18.01
C ASN A 134 14.95 5.07 -19.46
N GLY A 135 13.94 5.63 -20.13
CA GLY A 135 13.66 5.37 -21.55
C GLY A 135 12.83 4.12 -21.87
N SER A 136 12.38 3.34 -20.89
CA SER A 136 11.48 2.21 -21.18
C SER A 136 10.08 2.73 -21.51
N ARG A 137 9.76 2.88 -22.80
CA ARG A 137 8.36 2.91 -23.22
C ARG A 137 7.76 1.53 -22.95
N MET A 138 6.57 1.50 -22.36
CA MET A 138 5.83 0.25 -22.25
C MET A 138 5.66 -0.40 -23.64
N PRO A 139 5.65 -1.73 -23.73
CA PRO A 139 5.22 -2.39 -24.96
C PRO A 139 3.83 -1.86 -25.34
N VAL A 140 3.63 -1.55 -26.63
CA VAL A 140 2.42 -0.88 -27.16
C VAL A 140 1.12 -1.67 -26.89
N SER A 141 1.22 -2.91 -26.43
CA SER A 141 0.07 -3.75 -26.07
C SER A 141 0.43 -4.74 -24.96
N MET A 142 0.36 -4.30 -23.71
CA MET A 142 0.35 -5.22 -22.56
C MET A 142 -1.08 -5.72 -22.33
N PRO A 143 -1.32 -7.04 -22.19
CA PRO A 143 -2.64 -7.57 -21.86
C PRO A 143 -3.05 -7.11 -20.45
N GLN A 144 -4.36 -6.99 -20.22
CA GLN A 144 -4.87 -6.68 -18.88
C GLN A 144 -4.58 -7.82 -17.90
N ILE A 145 -3.93 -7.49 -16.79
CA ILE A 145 -3.61 -8.42 -15.70
C ILE A 145 -4.75 -8.39 -14.70
N HIS A 146 -5.43 -9.54 -14.58
CA HIS A 146 -6.59 -9.71 -13.71
C HIS A 146 -6.18 -10.40 -12.41
N LEU A 147 -6.06 -9.62 -11.34
CA LEU A 147 -5.52 -10.10 -10.06
C LEU A 147 -6.65 -10.62 -9.16
N ARG A 148 -7.16 -11.80 -9.49
CA ARG A 148 -8.37 -12.40 -8.88
C ARG A 148 -8.19 -12.87 -7.43
N CYS A 149 -6.95 -13.04 -6.98
CA CYS A 149 -6.62 -13.47 -5.62
C CYS A 149 -6.08 -12.31 -4.77
N LEU A 150 -5.67 -11.20 -5.38
CA LEU A 150 -4.93 -10.14 -4.71
C LEU A 150 -5.85 -9.28 -3.83
N ARG A 151 -5.77 -9.51 -2.52
CA ARG A 151 -6.58 -8.84 -1.50
C ARG A 151 -5.87 -7.63 -0.91
N LYS A 152 -4.54 -7.60 -0.90
CA LYS A 152 -3.76 -6.47 -0.38
C LYS A 152 -2.68 -6.03 -1.36
N LEU A 153 -2.65 -4.73 -1.63
CA LEU A 153 -1.64 -4.15 -2.50
C LEU A 153 -1.06 -2.89 -1.85
N PHE A 154 0.26 -2.85 -1.74
CA PHE A 154 1.02 -1.72 -1.23
C PHE A 154 1.98 -1.27 -2.33
N LEU A 155 1.83 -0.05 -2.83
CA LEU A 155 2.60 0.48 -3.95
C LEU A 155 3.39 1.69 -3.51
N HIS A 156 4.71 1.60 -3.63
CA HIS A 156 5.60 2.75 -3.56
C HIS A 156 6.03 3.07 -4.97
N ALA A 157 5.53 4.15 -5.55
CA ALA A 157 5.92 4.56 -6.89
C ALA A 157 6.92 5.72 -6.78
N GLU A 158 7.99 5.65 -7.57
CA GLU A 158 8.98 6.73 -7.65
C GLU A 158 8.43 8.03 -8.25
N SER A 159 7.39 7.94 -9.09
CA SER A 159 6.75 9.09 -9.72
C SER A 159 5.31 8.79 -10.13
N ALA A 160 4.53 9.84 -10.39
CA ALA A 160 3.14 9.72 -10.89
C ALA A 160 3.09 9.07 -12.28
N ILE A 161 4.13 9.23 -13.08
CA ILE A 161 4.27 8.55 -14.38
C ILE A 161 4.47 7.05 -14.15
N THR A 162 5.39 6.69 -13.26
CA THR A 162 5.66 5.29 -12.87
C THR A 162 4.40 4.61 -12.37
N PHE A 163 3.67 5.27 -11.48
CA PHE A 163 2.36 4.80 -10.99
C PHE A 163 1.40 4.59 -12.16
N SER A 164 1.19 5.62 -12.99
CA SER A 164 0.22 5.59 -14.10
C SER A 164 0.51 4.46 -15.09
N THR A 165 1.77 4.28 -15.49
CA THR A 165 2.20 3.20 -16.39
C THR A 165 1.99 1.83 -15.76
N PHE A 166 2.32 1.67 -14.48
CA PHE A 166 2.14 0.40 -13.78
C PHE A 166 0.67 0.00 -13.68
N ILE A 167 -0.21 0.93 -13.28
CA ILE A 167 -1.62 0.57 -13.05
C ILE A 167 -2.45 0.47 -14.32
N GLU A 168 -1.99 0.99 -15.46
CA GLU A 168 -2.70 1.02 -16.75
C GLU A 168 -3.28 -0.35 -17.13
N VAL A 169 -2.53 -1.41 -16.86
CA VAL A 169 -2.85 -2.78 -17.26
C VAL A 169 -3.53 -3.59 -16.16
N LEU A 170 -3.68 -3.04 -14.96
CA LEU A 170 -4.17 -3.78 -13.80
C LEU A 170 -5.69 -3.72 -13.66
N THR A 171 -6.25 -4.82 -13.16
CA THR A 171 -7.62 -4.93 -12.66
C THR A 171 -7.62 -5.64 -11.30
N LEU A 172 -8.23 -5.02 -10.29
CA LEU A 172 -8.19 -5.43 -8.89
C LEU A 172 -9.61 -5.77 -8.35
N PRO A 173 -10.25 -6.85 -8.84
CA PRO A 173 -11.66 -7.10 -8.57
C PRO A 173 -11.95 -7.46 -7.12
N VAL A 174 -10.98 -7.99 -6.37
CA VAL A 174 -11.16 -8.51 -4.99
C VAL A 174 -10.32 -7.78 -3.95
N VAL A 175 -9.74 -6.63 -4.28
CA VAL A 175 -8.85 -5.91 -3.36
C VAL A 175 -9.62 -5.41 -2.15
N GLU A 176 -9.08 -5.67 -0.96
CA GLU A 176 -9.63 -5.30 0.34
C GLU A 176 -8.82 -4.20 1.02
N LYS A 177 -7.51 -4.16 0.75
CA LYS A 177 -6.59 -3.12 1.23
C LYS A 177 -5.72 -2.59 0.10
N LEU A 178 -5.70 -1.28 -0.06
CA LEU A 178 -4.84 -0.60 -1.01
C LEU A 178 -4.09 0.52 -0.31
N HIS A 179 -2.77 0.47 -0.38
CA HIS A 179 -1.88 1.49 0.16
C HIS A 179 -1.04 2.08 -0.98
N LEU A 180 -1.15 3.38 -1.20
CA LEU A 180 -0.37 4.11 -2.19
C LEU A 180 0.63 5.03 -1.48
N PHE A 181 1.90 4.95 -1.83
CA PHE A 181 2.98 5.75 -1.28
C PHE A 181 3.65 6.57 -2.38
N TYR A 182 3.73 7.88 -2.16
CA TYR A 182 4.36 8.89 -3.00
C TYR A 182 3.77 8.97 -4.42
N ASP A 183 3.84 10.17 -4.99
CA ASP A 183 3.64 10.48 -6.41
C ASP A 183 2.68 9.55 -7.17
N TRP A 184 1.38 9.68 -6.89
CA TRP A 184 0.31 8.97 -7.59
C TRP A 184 -0.50 9.95 -8.46
N SER A 185 -1.32 9.41 -9.35
CA SER A 185 -2.17 10.19 -10.27
C SER A 185 -3.64 9.88 -10.03
N ALA A 186 -4.45 10.92 -9.74
CA ALA A 186 -5.89 10.78 -9.52
C ALA A 186 -6.61 10.22 -10.76
N THR A 187 -6.27 10.71 -11.95
CA THR A 187 -6.84 10.22 -13.22
C THR A 187 -6.51 8.75 -13.45
N ALA A 188 -5.26 8.36 -13.19
CA ALA A 188 -4.86 6.97 -13.33
C ALA A 188 -5.59 6.10 -12.29
N PHE A 189 -5.68 6.55 -11.03
CA PHE A 189 -6.43 5.86 -9.98
C PHE A 189 -7.91 5.68 -10.35
N GLN A 190 -8.57 6.71 -10.87
CA GLN A 190 -9.94 6.63 -11.36
C GLN A 190 -10.07 5.57 -12.48
N SER A 191 -9.12 5.56 -13.42
CA SER A 191 -9.08 4.55 -14.49
C SER A 191 -8.94 3.12 -13.93
N LEU A 192 -8.09 2.93 -12.92
CA LEU A 192 -7.96 1.66 -12.20
C LEU A 192 -9.25 1.26 -11.49
N ALA A 193 -9.93 2.22 -10.84
CA ALA A 193 -11.20 2.00 -10.18
C ALA A 193 -12.27 1.54 -11.18
N HIS A 194 -12.41 2.21 -12.33
CA HIS A 194 -13.35 1.83 -13.38
C HIS A 194 -13.12 0.38 -13.86
N ARG A 195 -11.86 0.01 -14.15
CA ARG A 195 -11.50 -1.37 -14.54
C ARG A 195 -11.80 -2.37 -13.42
N SER A 196 -11.60 -1.95 -12.17
CA SER A 196 -11.82 -2.76 -10.97
C SER A 196 -13.26 -2.70 -10.43
N HIS A 197 -14.22 -2.27 -11.25
CA HIS A 197 -15.64 -2.13 -10.89
C HIS A 197 -15.90 -1.29 -9.63
N TYR A 198 -15.16 -0.20 -9.47
CA TYR A 198 -15.23 0.72 -8.32
C TYR A 198 -14.99 0.01 -6.98
N PHE A 199 -14.01 -0.90 -6.97
CA PHE A 199 -13.47 -1.50 -5.75
C PHE A 199 -14.54 -2.01 -4.75
N PRO A 200 -15.39 -2.96 -5.16
CA PRO A 200 -16.55 -3.38 -4.37
C PRO A 200 -16.18 -4.02 -3.03
N HIS A 201 -14.93 -4.47 -2.87
CA HIS A 201 -14.43 -5.13 -1.66
C HIS A 201 -13.44 -4.29 -0.85
N LEU A 202 -13.06 -3.10 -1.32
CA LEU A 202 -12.04 -2.29 -0.68
C LEU A 202 -12.56 -1.71 0.63
N ARG A 203 -11.90 -2.10 1.73
CA ARG A 203 -12.25 -1.71 3.11
C ARG A 203 -11.27 -0.72 3.69
N ASN A 204 -10.01 -0.79 3.27
CA ASN A 204 -8.91 0.00 3.81
C ASN A 204 -8.18 0.69 2.66
N PHE A 205 -8.19 2.02 2.66
CA PHE A 205 -7.46 2.82 1.68
C PHE A 205 -6.51 3.77 2.41
N ASP A 206 -5.22 3.56 2.20
CA ASP A 206 -4.18 4.37 2.81
C ASP A 206 -3.44 5.12 1.70
N LEU A 207 -3.56 6.44 1.71
CA LEU A 207 -2.75 7.31 0.88
C LEU A 207 -1.56 7.77 1.71
N THR A 208 -0.35 7.81 1.18
CA THR A 208 0.83 8.31 1.90
C THR A 208 1.74 9.05 0.94
N GLY A 209 2.39 10.10 1.42
CA GLY A 209 3.19 11.01 0.59
C GLY A 209 2.42 12.26 0.17
N THR A 210 3.09 13.14 -0.56
CA THR A 210 2.50 14.36 -1.11
C THR A 210 1.90 14.01 -2.47
N PRO A 211 0.61 14.23 -2.72
CA PRO A 211 0.08 14.09 -4.07
C PRO A 211 0.71 15.16 -4.97
N THR A 212 0.89 14.83 -6.24
CA THR A 212 1.43 15.78 -7.24
C THR A 212 0.42 16.84 -7.67
N ALA A 213 -0.86 16.64 -7.31
CA ALA A 213 -1.97 17.49 -7.65
C ALA A 213 -3.00 17.52 -6.52
N VAL A 214 -3.90 18.51 -6.58
CA VAL A 214 -5.05 18.62 -5.67
C VAL A 214 -5.97 17.41 -5.85
N VAL A 215 -6.33 16.77 -4.75
CA VAL A 215 -7.17 15.59 -4.71
C VAL A 215 -8.56 15.97 -4.20
N ASP A 216 -9.58 15.74 -5.01
CA ASP A 216 -10.97 15.79 -4.57
C ASP A 216 -11.28 14.52 -3.75
N ALA A 217 -11.41 14.68 -2.43
CA ALA A 217 -11.70 13.58 -1.53
C ALA A 217 -13.10 13.00 -1.76
N GLY A 218 -14.07 13.82 -2.18
CA GLY A 218 -15.42 13.40 -2.49
C GLY A 218 -15.44 12.45 -3.68
N ALA A 219 -14.82 12.86 -4.78
CA ALA A 219 -14.66 12.03 -5.97
C ALA A 219 -13.90 10.73 -5.67
N LEU A 220 -12.84 10.79 -4.86
CA LEU A 220 -12.06 9.62 -4.46
C LEU A 220 -12.92 8.62 -3.66
N LEU A 221 -13.67 9.09 -2.67
CA LEU A 221 -14.54 8.25 -1.83
C LEU A 221 -15.69 7.61 -2.62
N ALA A 222 -16.18 8.29 -3.67
CA ALA A 222 -17.23 7.75 -4.53
C ALA A 222 -16.78 6.50 -5.30
N LEU A 223 -15.47 6.32 -5.52
CA LEU A 223 -14.89 5.15 -6.17
C LEU A 223 -14.82 3.92 -5.24
N MET A 224 -15.14 4.05 -3.95
CA MET A 224 -14.90 3.03 -2.92
C MET A 224 -16.11 2.90 -1.97
N PRO A 225 -17.28 2.45 -2.45
CA PRO A 225 -18.53 2.49 -1.68
C PRO A 225 -18.52 1.61 -0.42
N CYS A 226 -17.66 0.58 -0.37
CA CYS A 226 -17.52 -0.33 0.76
C CYS A 226 -16.44 0.06 1.77
N LEU A 227 -15.83 1.23 1.62
CA LEU A 227 -14.72 1.67 2.45
C LEU A 227 -15.10 1.81 3.92
N THR A 228 -14.27 1.24 4.80
CA THR A 228 -14.46 1.28 6.26
C THR A 228 -13.40 2.13 6.96
N SER A 229 -12.21 2.24 6.36
CA SER A 229 -11.09 2.99 6.89
C SER A 229 -10.39 3.73 5.76
N ILE A 230 -10.14 5.02 5.97
CA ILE A 230 -9.36 5.84 5.06
C ILE A 230 -8.30 6.65 5.81
N TYR A 231 -7.10 6.68 5.22
CA TYR A 231 -5.99 7.51 5.65
C TYR A 231 -5.58 8.45 4.52
N LEU A 232 -5.80 9.75 4.73
CA LEU A 232 -5.54 10.83 3.78
C LEU A 232 -4.59 11.86 4.43
N PRO A 233 -3.27 11.64 4.39
CA PRO A 233 -2.31 12.59 4.93
C PRO A 233 -2.24 13.80 4.02
N CYS A 234 -2.45 14.97 4.61
CA CYS A 234 -2.16 16.26 3.99
C CYS A 234 -0.80 16.69 4.55
N LEU A 235 0.24 16.71 3.72
CA LEU A 235 1.55 17.26 4.09
C LEU A 235 1.61 18.77 3.84
N SER A 236 0.83 19.26 2.87
CA SER A 236 0.56 20.67 2.59
C SER A 236 -0.92 21.00 2.84
N THR A 237 -1.29 22.28 2.99
CA THR A 237 -2.68 22.70 3.23
C THR A 237 -3.65 22.46 2.06
N ASN A 238 -3.14 22.18 0.86
CA ASN A 238 -3.91 22.27 -0.39
C ASN A 238 -4.02 20.95 -1.16
N ASP A 239 -3.49 19.86 -0.61
CA ASP A 239 -3.34 18.61 -1.33
C ASP A 239 -4.64 17.80 -1.43
N ILE A 240 -5.53 17.94 -0.44
CA ILE A 240 -6.77 17.18 -0.34
C ILE A 240 -7.92 18.11 0.02
N ILE A 241 -8.90 18.23 -0.88
CA ILE A 241 -10.06 19.10 -0.72
C ILE A 241 -11.29 18.27 -0.39
N PHE A 242 -11.96 18.66 0.69
CA PHE A 242 -13.33 18.29 0.98
C PHE A 242 -14.20 19.51 0.70
N ASP A 243 -14.95 19.49 -0.39
CA ASP A 243 -15.95 20.52 -0.63
C ASP A 243 -17.17 20.32 0.28
N HIS A 244 -18.04 21.33 0.32
CA HIS A 244 -19.26 21.28 1.14
C HIS A 244 -20.17 20.09 0.76
N ILE A 245 -20.25 19.76 -0.53
CA ILE A 245 -21.07 18.65 -1.02
C ILE A 245 -20.56 17.31 -0.48
N ALA A 246 -19.24 17.09 -0.51
CA ALA A 246 -18.61 15.89 0.02
C ALA A 246 -18.78 15.79 1.54
N LEU A 247 -18.64 16.91 2.27
CA LEU A 247 -18.84 16.95 3.72
C LEU A 247 -20.30 16.64 4.10
N ASP A 248 -21.27 17.26 3.45
CA ASP A 248 -22.70 17.00 3.68
C ASP A 248 -23.08 15.55 3.31
N SER A 249 -22.49 15.04 2.23
CA SER A 249 -22.69 13.65 1.80
C SER A 249 -22.06 12.64 2.76
N LEU A 250 -20.90 12.97 3.35
CA LEU A 250 -20.28 12.16 4.41
C LEU A 250 -21.08 12.22 5.71
N ALA A 251 -21.61 13.38 6.07
CA ALA A 251 -22.46 13.57 7.25
C ALA A 251 -23.74 12.75 7.15
N SER A 252 -24.40 12.78 5.99
CA SER A 252 -25.65 12.04 5.74
C SER A 252 -25.43 10.54 5.47
N GLY A 253 -24.21 10.14 5.11
CA GLY A 253 -23.89 8.76 4.73
C GLY A 253 -24.19 8.40 3.28
N SER A 254 -24.58 9.36 2.44
CA SER A 254 -24.70 9.13 0.99
C SER A 254 -23.33 8.88 0.34
N LEU A 255 -22.27 9.47 0.90
CA LEU A 255 -20.87 9.20 0.54
C LEU A 255 -20.20 8.34 1.62
N ALA A 256 -19.55 7.27 1.18
CA ALA A 256 -18.87 6.29 2.03
C ALA A 256 -19.72 5.86 3.24
N PRO A 257 -20.91 5.24 3.02
CA PRO A 257 -21.87 4.90 4.07
C PRO A 257 -21.30 4.01 5.18
N ARG A 258 -20.26 3.23 4.86
CA ARG A 258 -19.64 2.26 5.78
C ARG A 258 -18.37 2.78 6.46
N LEU A 259 -17.97 4.02 6.18
CA LEU A 259 -16.76 4.61 6.75
C LEU A 259 -16.89 4.74 8.26
N GLN A 260 -15.93 4.16 8.97
CA GLN A 260 -15.85 4.13 10.43
C GLN A 260 -14.56 4.78 10.94
N THR A 261 -13.49 4.73 10.15
CA THR A 261 -12.20 5.33 10.48
C THR A 261 -11.82 6.36 9.42
N LEU A 262 -11.63 7.61 9.84
CA LEU A 262 -11.22 8.71 8.97
C LEU A 262 -10.01 9.40 9.57
N SER A 263 -8.86 9.29 8.90
CA SER A 263 -7.70 10.10 9.26
C SER A 263 -7.43 11.09 8.13
N ALA A 264 -7.71 12.36 8.39
CA ALA A 264 -7.48 13.45 7.46
C ALA A 264 -6.35 14.36 7.97
N GLY A 265 -5.52 14.84 7.04
CA GLY A 265 -4.60 15.93 7.33
C GLY A 265 -5.32 17.27 7.46
N SER A 266 -4.59 18.36 7.23
CA SER A 266 -5.17 19.70 7.29
C SER A 266 -6.24 19.87 6.23
N THR A 267 -7.40 20.38 6.65
CA THR A 267 -8.48 20.82 5.77
C THR A 267 -8.48 22.34 5.72
N SER A 268 -8.92 22.93 4.60
CA SER A 268 -9.05 24.38 4.47
C SER A 268 -10.22 24.95 5.29
N ASN A 269 -11.19 24.11 5.66
CA ASN A 269 -12.36 24.47 6.44
C ASN A 269 -12.51 23.51 7.63
N THR A 270 -11.78 23.78 8.71
CA THR A 270 -11.82 22.99 9.95
C THR A 270 -13.23 22.94 10.52
N GLY A 271 -13.93 24.07 10.60
CA GLY A 271 -15.28 24.16 11.16
C GLY A 271 -16.26 23.19 10.48
N SER A 272 -16.35 23.24 9.15
CA SER A 272 -17.24 22.34 8.40
C SER A 272 -16.82 20.87 8.48
N PHE A 273 -15.53 20.58 8.60
CA PHE A 273 -15.07 19.21 8.85
C PHE A 273 -15.56 18.69 10.22
N LEU A 274 -15.47 19.51 11.26
CA LEU A 274 -15.97 19.16 12.59
C LEU A 274 -17.50 19.03 12.60
N ASP A 275 -18.22 19.94 11.92
CA ASP A 275 -19.68 19.88 11.74
C ASP A 275 -20.10 18.55 11.09
N MET A 276 -19.37 18.12 10.05
CA MET A 276 -19.62 16.84 9.38
C MET A 276 -19.45 15.65 10.34
N VAL A 277 -18.40 15.65 11.16
CA VAL A 277 -18.17 14.56 12.13
C VAL A 277 -19.29 14.49 13.16
N GLU A 278 -19.71 15.62 13.73
CA GLU A 278 -20.84 15.66 14.66
C GLU A 278 -22.14 15.20 14.00
N SER A 279 -22.44 15.72 12.82
CA SER A 279 -23.65 15.42 12.07
C SER A 279 -23.73 13.93 11.70
N ARG A 280 -22.62 13.32 11.29
CA ARG A 280 -22.58 11.87 11.02
C ARG A 280 -22.90 11.04 12.25
N MET A 281 -22.36 11.42 13.41
CA MET A 281 -22.64 10.72 14.67
C MET A 281 -24.12 10.82 15.05
N GLN A 282 -24.72 12.00 14.90
CA GLN A 282 -26.16 12.21 15.12
C GLN A 282 -27.01 11.38 14.13
N ASN A 283 -26.69 11.44 12.85
CA ASN A 283 -27.40 10.69 11.80
C ASN A 283 -27.29 9.17 12.02
N ALA A 284 -26.11 8.66 12.42
CA ALA A 284 -25.91 7.26 12.72
C ALA A 284 -26.73 6.78 13.94
N GLN A 285 -26.93 7.64 14.95
CA GLN A 285 -27.77 7.34 16.12
C GLN A 285 -29.26 7.33 15.78
N MET A 286 -29.70 8.23 14.90
CA MET A 286 -31.09 8.31 14.45
C MET A 286 -31.44 7.25 13.40
N SER A 287 -30.43 6.66 12.77
CA SER A 287 -30.59 5.69 11.68
C SER A 287 -31.07 4.31 12.19
N SER A 288 -32.20 3.84 11.66
CA SER A 288 -32.72 2.51 11.93
C SER A 288 -31.98 1.41 11.15
N ASN A 289 -31.33 1.74 10.03
CA ASN A 289 -30.66 0.80 9.14
C ASN A 289 -29.13 0.78 9.31
N ARG A 290 -28.59 1.51 10.31
CA ARG A 290 -27.15 1.66 10.58
C ARG A 290 -26.37 2.32 9.43
N VAL A 291 -27.03 3.16 8.62
CA VAL A 291 -26.43 4.02 7.60
C VAL A 291 -26.76 5.48 7.91
N PRO A 292 -25.77 6.38 8.09
CA PRO A 292 -24.33 6.10 8.04
C PRO A 292 -23.87 5.20 9.19
N ALA A 293 -22.79 4.45 8.96
CA ALA A 293 -22.05 3.84 10.06
C ALA A 293 -21.46 4.95 10.94
N PRO A 294 -21.54 4.84 12.28
CA PRO A 294 -20.93 5.81 13.18
C PRO A 294 -19.41 5.74 13.03
N PHE A 295 -18.75 6.88 13.19
CA PHE A 295 -17.30 6.88 13.32
C PHE A 295 -16.91 6.14 14.61
N THR A 296 -15.84 5.38 14.52
CA THR A 296 -15.16 4.73 15.66
C THR A 296 -13.82 5.36 15.95
N ASN A 297 -13.25 6.07 14.97
CA ASN A 297 -11.99 6.78 15.11
C ASN A 297 -11.85 7.86 14.02
N VAL A 298 -11.74 9.13 14.42
CA VAL A 298 -11.43 10.25 13.53
C VAL A 298 -10.10 10.84 13.98
N VAL A 299 -9.11 10.87 13.10
CA VAL A 299 -7.82 11.52 13.37
C VAL A 299 -7.71 12.76 12.50
N PHE A 300 -7.72 13.92 13.13
CA PHE A 300 -7.56 15.21 12.47
C PHE A 300 -6.14 15.76 12.69
N ARG A 301 -5.44 16.14 11.62
CA ARG A 301 -4.05 16.66 11.71
C ARG A 301 -3.94 18.05 11.08
N PRO A 302 -4.50 19.07 11.75
CA PRO A 302 -4.47 20.44 11.26
C PRO A 302 -3.05 21.02 11.31
N HIS A 303 -2.74 21.93 10.37
CA HIS A 303 -1.52 22.73 10.43
C HIS A 303 -1.57 23.77 11.56
N TYR A 304 -2.74 24.36 11.76
CA TYR A 304 -3.01 25.33 12.81
C TYR A 304 -4.41 25.08 13.36
N LEU A 305 -4.55 25.16 14.68
CA LEU A 305 -5.84 25.19 15.35
C LEU A 305 -5.90 26.53 16.08
N ASP A 306 -6.98 27.26 15.87
CA ASP A 306 -7.27 28.35 16.77
C ASP A 306 -7.79 27.81 18.12
N SER A 307 -7.91 28.70 19.11
CA SER A 307 -8.41 28.34 20.43
C SER A 307 -9.85 27.84 20.40
N SER A 308 -10.67 28.31 19.46
CA SER A 308 -12.08 27.91 19.33
C SER A 308 -12.18 26.45 18.86
N ASP A 309 -11.42 26.07 17.84
CA ASP A 309 -11.37 24.70 17.34
C ASP A 309 -10.82 23.73 18.39
N CYS A 310 -9.85 24.16 19.20
CA CYS A 310 -9.32 23.35 20.30
C CYS A 310 -10.38 23.06 21.37
N LEU A 311 -11.11 24.10 21.80
CA LEU A 311 -12.22 23.96 22.76
C LEU A 311 -13.33 23.08 22.19
N ARG A 312 -13.65 23.25 20.91
CA ARG A 312 -14.66 22.43 20.23
C ARG A 312 -14.26 20.96 20.13
N LEU A 313 -13.01 20.67 19.76
CA LEU A 313 -12.50 19.29 19.76
C LEU A 313 -12.58 18.64 21.15
N GLN A 314 -12.26 19.40 22.20
CA GLN A 314 -12.38 18.92 23.58
C GLN A 314 -13.84 18.66 23.97
N ASP A 315 -14.77 19.55 23.62
CA ASP A 315 -16.20 19.36 23.84
C ASP A 315 -16.73 18.10 23.11
N MET A 316 -16.37 17.90 21.84
CA MET A 316 -16.73 16.71 21.08
C MET A 316 -16.23 15.43 21.78
N GLN A 317 -15.00 15.43 22.26
CA GLN A 317 -14.43 14.29 23.02
C GLN A 317 -15.19 14.03 24.33
N GLN A 318 -15.56 15.08 25.07
CA GLN A 318 -16.36 14.95 26.30
C GLN A 318 -17.74 14.37 26.03
N ARG A 319 -18.33 14.66 24.86
CA ARG A 319 -19.58 14.05 24.37
C ARG A 319 -19.41 12.62 23.84
N GLY A 320 -18.21 12.04 23.88
CA GLY A 320 -17.93 10.68 23.41
C GLY A 320 -17.79 10.56 21.90
N ILE A 321 -17.64 11.66 21.17
CA ILE A 321 -17.33 11.63 19.73
C ILE A 321 -15.86 11.19 19.59
N PRO A 322 -15.55 10.13 18.81
CA PRO A 322 -14.22 9.54 18.77
C PRO A 322 -13.29 10.33 17.85
N ILE A 323 -13.08 11.60 18.15
CA ILE A 323 -12.18 12.48 17.41
C ILE A 323 -10.90 12.73 18.21
N HIS A 324 -9.76 12.58 17.55
CA HIS A 324 -8.45 12.84 18.10
C HIS A 324 -7.73 13.82 17.18
N TYR A 325 -6.97 14.73 17.76
CA TYR A 325 -6.06 15.58 17.00
C TYR A 325 -4.61 15.24 17.34
N ARG A 326 -3.72 15.35 16.35
CA ARG A 326 -2.28 15.22 16.56
C ARG A 326 -1.58 16.40 15.92
N TYR A 327 -0.87 17.20 16.73
CA TYR A 327 0.06 18.17 16.20
C TYR A 327 1.23 17.46 15.53
N ARG A 328 1.59 17.95 14.35
CA ARG A 328 2.88 17.62 13.76
C ARG A 328 3.93 18.39 14.58
N ARG A 329 4.74 17.69 15.36
CA ARG A 329 5.98 18.28 15.88
C ARG A 329 6.83 18.62 14.64
N GLN A 330 7.08 19.91 14.43
CA GLN A 330 7.95 20.39 13.37
C GLN A 330 9.38 19.91 13.59
#